data_AF-A0A3N5V2C1-F1
#
_entry.id   AF-A0A3N5V2C1-F1
#
_cell.length_a   1.000
_cell.length_b   1.000
_cell.length_c   1.000
_cell.angle_alpha   90.00
_cell.angle_beta   90.00
_cell.angle_gamma   90.00
#
_symmetry.space_group_name_H-M   'P 1'
#
loop_
_entity.id
_entity.type
_entity.pdbx_description
1 polymer ?
#
loop_
_entity_poly.entity_id
_entity_poly.type
_entity_poly.pdbx_seq_one_letter_code
_entity_poly.pdbx_strand_id
1 'polypeptide(L)'
;MAILYMTYGLLWLRSNDRSFLRFAIIGILLLTIIHVYLSISLFDVHAGIFEFLHIITILILIIILISILLKGIVPVAISCLGIVLIYGSIVIPSVFSNSLGPFYYKASIGYLNFEAINRGTHGFFLLGVAMVILGMIVAYKPYVLYTRNRPISTDQLWAKYPKWNEKLQLANTKTESLIELPTLMSDTEKYLLWRYEFILVLIYGTVYQVPIHSYVPESSIIVRESKSNKIIGASKYGYFI
;
A
#
# COMPACT_ATOMS: atom_id res chain seq x y z
N MET A 1 -13.98 -7.40 -27.22
CA MET A 1 -14.41 -8.55 -26.39
C MET A 1 -13.40 -8.88 -25.29
N ALA A 2 -12.14 -9.24 -25.61
CA ALA A 2 -11.12 -9.60 -24.59
C ALA A 2 -10.81 -8.50 -23.55
N ILE A 3 -10.77 -7.22 -23.96
CA ILE A 3 -10.50 -6.08 -23.07
C ILE A 3 -11.63 -5.88 -22.04
N LEU A 4 -12.88 -6.18 -22.42
CA LEU A 4 -14.02 -6.13 -21.51
C LEU A 4 -13.93 -7.25 -20.46
N TYR A 5 -13.68 -8.50 -20.89
CA TYR A 5 -13.50 -9.61 -19.95
C TYR A 5 -12.35 -9.38 -18.95
N MET A 6 -11.25 -8.78 -19.41
CA MET A 6 -10.08 -8.49 -18.57
C MET A 6 -10.36 -7.41 -17.53
N THR A 7 -11.17 -6.39 -17.87
CA THR A 7 -11.58 -5.33 -16.93
C THR A 7 -12.61 -5.83 -15.92
N TYR A 8 -13.58 -6.65 -16.34
CA TYR A 8 -14.54 -7.30 -15.44
C TYR A 8 -13.87 -8.28 -14.48
N GLY A 9 -12.90 -9.07 -14.94
CA GLY A 9 -12.12 -9.98 -14.10
C GLY A 9 -11.30 -9.23 -13.03
N LEU A 10 -10.65 -8.12 -13.41
CA LEU A 10 -9.91 -7.27 -12.47
C LEU A 10 -10.83 -6.62 -11.42
N LEU A 11 -12.01 -6.14 -11.84
CA LEU A 11 -13.00 -5.53 -10.95
C LEU A 11 -13.57 -6.56 -9.96
N TRP A 12 -13.84 -7.77 -10.44
CA TRP A 12 -14.31 -8.88 -9.61
C TRP A 12 -13.28 -9.29 -8.56
N LEU A 13 -12.01 -9.42 -8.96
CA LEU A 13 -10.90 -9.71 -8.05
C LEU A 13 -10.77 -8.64 -6.96
N ARG A 14 -10.91 -7.36 -7.33
CA ARG A 14 -10.85 -6.23 -6.40
C ARG A 14 -12.04 -6.16 -5.45
N SER A 15 -13.23 -6.57 -5.89
CA SER A 15 -14.44 -6.63 -5.05
C SER A 15 -14.33 -7.69 -3.95
N ASN A 16 -13.66 -8.82 -4.24
CA ASN A 16 -13.59 -9.97 -3.34
C ASN A 16 -12.32 -10.01 -2.45
N ASP A 17 -11.63 -8.88 -2.32
CA ASP A 17 -10.36 -8.71 -1.61
C ASP A 17 -10.34 -9.34 -0.20
N ARG A 18 -11.45 -9.22 0.54
CA ARG A 18 -11.57 -9.73 1.92
C ARG A 18 -11.61 -11.26 1.97
N SER A 19 -12.16 -11.89 0.95
CA SER A 19 -12.24 -13.36 0.84
C SER A 19 -10.87 -13.93 0.50
N PHE A 20 -10.15 -13.31 -0.45
CA PHE A 20 -8.77 -13.70 -0.79
C PHE A 20 -7.83 -13.64 0.41
N LEU A 21 -7.91 -12.58 1.20
CA LEU A 21 -7.15 -12.47 2.45
C LEU A 21 -7.44 -13.62 3.41
N ARG A 22 -8.71 -14.02 3.57
CA ARG A 22 -9.08 -15.16 4.42
C ARG A 22 -8.48 -16.47 3.92
N PHE A 23 -8.56 -16.72 2.62
CA PHE A 23 -7.96 -17.91 2.00
C PHE A 23 -6.43 -17.92 2.15
N ALA A 24 -5.76 -16.78 2.01
CA ALA A 24 -4.32 -16.68 2.23
C ALA A 24 -3.93 -16.98 3.69
N ILE A 25 -4.69 -16.47 4.68
CA ILE A 25 -4.46 -16.76 6.10
C ILE A 25 -4.65 -18.25 6.40
N ILE A 26 -5.74 -18.84 5.92
CA ILE A 26 -6.00 -20.28 6.07
C ILE A 26 -4.91 -21.10 5.37
N GLY A 27 -4.47 -20.66 4.19
CA GLY A 27 -3.38 -21.28 3.43
C GLY A 27 -2.06 -21.29 4.19
N ILE A 28 -1.67 -20.17 4.83
CA ILE A 28 -0.47 -20.11 5.67
C ILE A 28 -0.59 -21.08 6.85
N LEU A 29 -1.75 -21.10 7.53
CA LEU A 29 -1.96 -22.03 8.63
C LEU A 29 -1.80 -23.48 8.18
N LEU A 30 -2.39 -23.82 7.03
CA LEU A 30 -2.30 -25.16 6.45
C LEU A 30 -0.85 -25.51 6.05
N LEU A 31 -0.12 -24.59 5.41
CA LEU A 31 1.31 -24.75 5.11
C LEU A 31 2.15 -24.97 6.37
N THR A 32 1.79 -24.31 7.48
CA THR A 32 2.47 -24.49 8.77
C THR A 32 2.24 -25.90 9.32
N ILE A 33 1.02 -26.42 9.21
CA ILE A 33 0.68 -27.80 9.60
C ILE A 33 1.45 -28.80 8.73
N ILE A 34 1.48 -28.59 7.40
CA ILE A 34 2.23 -29.44 6.47
C ILE A 34 3.72 -29.45 6.82
N HIS A 35 4.31 -28.27 7.05
CA HIS A 35 5.71 -28.14 7.43
C HIS A 35 6.04 -28.88 8.72
N VAL A 36 5.23 -28.69 9.77
CA VAL A 36 5.39 -29.38 11.05
C VAL A 36 5.24 -30.90 10.89
N TYR A 37 4.23 -31.36 10.14
CA TYR A 37 4.03 -32.78 9.88
C TYR A 37 5.25 -33.42 9.19
N LEU A 38 5.74 -32.79 8.12
CA LEU A 38 6.92 -33.28 7.39
C LEU A 38 8.20 -33.21 8.23
N SER A 39 8.33 -32.21 9.11
CA SER A 39 9.50 -32.07 9.99
C SER A 39 9.53 -33.13 11.10
N ILE A 40 8.36 -33.57 11.58
CA ILE A 40 8.24 -34.60 12.62
C ILE A 40 8.28 -36.01 12.03
N SER A 41 7.78 -36.18 10.80
CA SER A 41 7.83 -37.44 10.07
C SER A 41 9.27 -37.77 9.68
N LEU A 42 10.00 -38.33 10.63
CA LEU A 42 11.45 -38.29 10.62
C LEU A 42 12.08 -39.06 9.46
N PHE A 43 11.51 -40.13 8.91
CA PHE A 43 12.19 -40.89 7.85
C PHE A 43 11.29 -41.76 6.95
N ASP A 44 9.96 -41.72 7.06
CA ASP A 44 9.11 -42.68 6.34
C ASP A 44 7.75 -42.09 5.94
N VAL A 45 7.79 -40.90 5.31
CA VAL A 45 6.62 -40.43 4.57
C VAL A 45 6.48 -41.33 3.35
N HIS A 46 5.42 -42.14 3.31
CA HIS A 46 5.10 -42.93 2.14
C HIS A 46 5.12 -42.02 0.88
N ALA A 47 5.81 -42.43 -0.18
CA ALA A 47 6.11 -41.56 -1.33
C ALA A 47 4.85 -40.87 -1.90
N GLY A 48 3.72 -41.58 -1.97
CA GLY A 48 2.45 -41.01 -2.41
C GLY A 48 1.88 -39.90 -1.51
N ILE A 49 2.13 -39.95 -0.19
CA ILE A 49 1.73 -38.90 0.74
C ILE A 49 2.59 -37.65 0.53
N PHE A 50 3.89 -37.81 0.32
CA PHE A 50 4.78 -36.67 0.04
C PHE A 50 4.38 -35.97 -1.27
N GLU A 51 4.16 -36.72 -2.35
CA GLU A 51 3.71 -36.17 -3.64
C GLU A 51 2.38 -35.42 -3.50
N PHE A 52 1.43 -35.99 -2.77
CA PHE A 52 0.15 -35.34 -2.49
C PHE A 52 0.32 -34.01 -1.73
N LEU A 53 1.11 -34.01 -0.65
CA LEU A 53 1.40 -32.80 0.14
C LEU A 53 2.16 -31.76 -0.68
N HIS A 54 3.04 -32.19 -1.57
CA HIS A 54 3.77 -31.33 -2.49
C HIS A 54 2.81 -30.60 -3.46
N ILE A 55 1.90 -31.33 -4.09
CA ILE A 55 0.88 -30.75 -5.01
C ILE A 55 -0.01 -29.75 -4.25
N ILE A 56 -0.46 -30.11 -3.06
CA ILE A 56 -1.26 -29.21 -2.20
C ILE A 56 -0.47 -27.94 -1.86
N THR A 57 0.81 -28.08 -1.51
CA THR A 57 1.70 -26.94 -1.20
C THR A 57 1.75 -25.96 -2.37
N ILE A 58 1.98 -26.44 -3.60
CA ILE A 58 2.00 -25.61 -4.80
C ILE A 58 0.66 -24.88 -4.98
N LEU A 59 -0.46 -25.59 -4.84
CA LEU A 59 -1.78 -25.00 -5.01
C LEU A 59 -2.04 -23.86 -4.00
N ILE A 60 -1.67 -24.07 -2.73
CA ILE A 60 -1.83 -23.04 -1.69
C ILE A 60 -0.96 -21.82 -1.99
N LEU A 61 0.30 -22.02 -2.41
CA LEU A 61 1.21 -20.92 -2.74
C LEU A 61 0.70 -20.08 -3.92
N ILE A 62 0.08 -20.72 -4.93
CA ILE A 62 -0.56 -20.01 -6.04
C ILE A 62 -1.72 -19.14 -5.54
N ILE A 63 -2.57 -19.65 -4.65
CA ILE A 63 -3.68 -18.88 -4.07
C ILE A 63 -3.15 -17.66 -3.29
N ILE A 64 -2.08 -17.84 -2.53
CA ILE A 64 -1.43 -16.73 -1.80
C ILE A 64 -0.88 -15.70 -2.79
N LEU A 65 -0.20 -16.11 -3.86
CA LEU A 65 0.34 -15.22 -4.87
C LEU A 65 -0.75 -14.39 -5.56
N ILE A 66 -1.83 -15.04 -6.00
CA ILE A 66 -2.97 -14.38 -6.65
C ILE A 66 -3.59 -13.31 -5.75
N SER A 67 -3.66 -13.57 -4.44
CA SER A 67 -4.22 -12.63 -3.46
C SER A 67 -3.44 -11.30 -3.41
N ILE A 68 -2.15 -11.31 -3.74
CA ILE A 68 -1.25 -10.16 -3.57
C ILE A 68 -0.88 -9.53 -4.92
N LEU A 69 -1.06 -10.25 -6.03
CA LEU A 69 -0.61 -9.86 -7.38
C LEU A 69 -1.10 -8.47 -7.82
N LEU A 70 -2.31 -8.08 -7.43
CA LEU A 70 -2.93 -6.81 -7.81
C LEU A 70 -2.72 -5.67 -6.80
N LYS A 71 -1.90 -5.89 -5.75
CA LYS A 71 -1.73 -4.97 -4.62
C LYS A 71 -0.53 -4.04 -4.72
N GLY A 72 0.26 -4.18 -5.78
CA GLY A 72 1.41 -3.33 -6.09
C GLY A 72 2.74 -4.10 -6.11
N ILE A 73 3.77 -3.49 -6.68
CA ILE A 73 5.05 -4.17 -6.94
C ILE A 73 5.80 -4.56 -5.66
N VAL A 74 5.75 -3.71 -4.62
CA VAL A 74 6.44 -3.93 -3.35
C VAL A 74 5.90 -5.15 -2.59
N PRO A 75 4.59 -5.26 -2.27
CA PRO A 75 4.08 -6.43 -1.57
C PRO A 75 4.24 -7.72 -2.39
N VAL A 76 4.18 -7.64 -3.73
CA VAL A 76 4.45 -8.79 -4.60
C VAL A 76 5.91 -9.25 -4.50
N ALA A 77 6.88 -8.34 -4.59
CA ALA A 77 8.30 -8.69 -4.50
C ALA A 77 8.65 -9.38 -3.17
N ILE A 78 8.18 -8.81 -2.06
CA ILE A 78 8.41 -9.37 -0.71
C ILE A 78 7.76 -10.75 -0.58
N SER A 79 6.52 -10.89 -1.08
CA SER A 79 5.78 -12.16 -0.98
C SER A 79 6.35 -13.25 -1.88
N CYS A 80 6.84 -12.92 -3.08
CA CYS A 80 7.51 -13.88 -3.97
C CYS A 80 8.77 -14.46 -3.31
N LEU A 81 9.60 -13.61 -2.70
CA LEU A 81 10.77 -14.08 -1.94
C LEU A 81 10.34 -15.02 -0.79
N GLY A 82 9.29 -14.65 -0.06
CA GLY A 82 8.75 -15.50 1.00
C GLY A 82 8.19 -16.84 0.51
N ILE A 83 7.47 -16.86 -0.61
CA ILE A 83 6.92 -18.06 -1.23
C ILE A 83 8.03 -19.04 -1.62
N VAL A 84 9.13 -18.55 -2.23
CA VAL A 84 10.28 -19.38 -2.59
C VAL A 84 10.91 -20.02 -1.35
N LEU A 85 11.06 -19.26 -0.27
CA LEU A 85 11.59 -19.77 1.00
C LEU A 85 10.67 -20.84 1.61
N ILE A 86 9.36 -20.61 1.63
CA ILE A 86 8.37 -21.57 2.16
C ILE A 86 8.42 -22.87 1.34
N TYR A 87 8.36 -22.77 0.02
CA TYR A 87 8.42 -23.93 -0.86
C TYR A 87 9.73 -24.71 -0.66
N GLY A 88 10.87 -24.00 -0.66
CA GLY A 88 12.19 -24.60 -0.42
C GLY A 88 12.25 -25.32 0.92
N SER A 89 11.73 -24.73 1.99
CA SER A 89 11.76 -25.36 3.32
C SER A 89 10.94 -26.65 3.43
N ILE A 90 9.90 -26.82 2.60
CA ILE A 90 9.06 -28.03 2.56
C ILE A 90 9.72 -29.12 1.72
N VAL A 91 10.39 -28.76 0.62
CA VAL A 91 10.92 -29.72 -0.36
C VAL A 91 12.38 -30.12 -0.07
N ILE A 92 13.22 -29.21 0.42
CA ILE A 92 14.66 -29.45 0.61
C ILE A 92 14.95 -30.66 1.53
N PRO A 93 14.28 -30.83 2.70
CA PRO A 93 14.56 -31.97 3.59
C PRO A 93 14.37 -33.33 2.93
N SER A 94 13.39 -33.47 2.03
CA SER A 94 13.08 -34.75 1.38
C SER A 94 14.02 -35.10 0.23
N VAL A 95 14.59 -34.09 -0.45
CA VAL A 95 15.50 -34.26 -1.59
C VAL A 95 16.95 -34.50 -1.13
N PHE A 96 17.37 -33.90 -0.02
CA PHE A 96 18.76 -33.96 0.46
C PHE A 96 19.09 -35.16 1.36
N SER A 97 18.13 -36.04 1.64
CA SER A 97 18.38 -37.31 2.35
C SER A 97 19.50 -38.13 1.70
N ASN A 98 19.69 -37.99 0.38
CA ASN A 98 20.70 -38.69 -0.41
C ASN A 98 22.05 -37.96 -0.55
N SER A 99 22.19 -36.73 -0.02
CA SER A 99 23.38 -35.87 -0.15
C SER A 99 24.04 -35.55 1.19
N LEU A 100 23.74 -36.35 2.22
CA LEU A 100 24.37 -36.25 3.53
C LEU A 100 25.86 -36.59 3.43
N GLY A 101 26.71 -35.78 4.05
CA GLY A 101 28.15 -35.98 4.00
C GLY A 101 28.98 -34.71 4.19
N PRO A 102 30.31 -34.80 4.02
CA PRO A 102 31.19 -33.66 4.12
C PRO A 102 30.98 -32.69 2.94
N PHE A 103 30.83 -31.41 3.23
CA PHE A 103 30.79 -30.35 2.23
C PHE A 103 31.93 -29.36 2.45
N TYR A 104 32.45 -28.82 1.34
CA TYR A 104 33.55 -27.88 1.34
C TYR A 104 33.01 -26.50 1.00
N TYR A 105 33.05 -25.57 1.96
CA TYR A 105 32.69 -24.18 1.72
C TYR A 105 33.78 -23.26 2.26
N LYS A 106 34.37 -22.47 1.35
CA LYS A 106 35.27 -21.35 1.64
C LYS A 106 36.35 -21.69 2.70
N ALA A 107 37.12 -22.76 2.43
CA ALA A 107 38.19 -23.31 3.26
C ALA A 107 37.77 -23.95 4.61
N SER A 108 36.47 -24.14 4.85
CA SER A 108 35.96 -24.92 5.98
C SER A 108 35.35 -26.25 5.51
N ILE A 109 35.61 -27.31 6.27
CA ILE A 109 34.97 -28.62 6.11
C ILE A 109 33.80 -28.63 7.09
N GLY A 110 32.58 -28.67 6.55
CA GLY A 110 31.37 -28.89 7.34
C GLY A 110 30.82 -30.28 7.06
N TYR A 111 30.08 -30.85 8.01
CA TYR A 111 29.31 -32.07 7.78
C TYR A 111 27.84 -31.69 7.66
N LEU A 112 27.24 -31.92 6.49
CA LEU A 112 25.80 -31.77 6.31
C LEU A 112 25.13 -32.95 7.00
N ASN A 113 24.66 -32.72 8.21
CA ASN A 113 23.78 -33.64 8.91
C ASN A 113 22.32 -33.23 8.68
N PHE A 114 21.43 -34.22 8.81
CA PHE A 114 19.99 -34.01 8.67
C PHE A 114 19.47 -32.94 9.64
N GLU A 115 19.97 -32.92 10.88
CA GLU A 115 19.59 -31.95 11.90
C GLU A 115 19.88 -30.50 11.49
N ALA A 116 21.02 -30.22 10.85
CA ALA A 116 21.37 -28.88 10.37
C ALA A 116 20.50 -28.48 9.18
N ILE A 117 20.21 -29.40 8.27
CA ILE A 117 19.28 -29.16 7.15
C ILE A 117 17.90 -28.84 7.71
N ASN A 118 17.39 -29.64 8.64
CA ASN A 118 16.07 -29.47 9.23
C ASN A 118 15.97 -28.14 10.02
N ARG A 119 16.98 -27.79 10.81
CA ARG A 119 17.04 -26.48 11.48
C ARG A 119 17.09 -25.31 10.50
N GLY A 120 17.88 -25.44 9.44
CA GLY A 120 17.96 -24.44 8.38
C GLY A 120 16.61 -24.24 7.69
N THR A 121 15.91 -25.33 7.35
CA THR A 121 14.61 -25.28 6.68
C THR A 121 13.53 -24.72 7.60
N HIS A 122 13.56 -24.99 8.91
CA HIS A 122 12.70 -24.29 9.88
C HIS A 122 12.92 -22.77 9.87
N GLY A 123 14.18 -22.33 9.87
CA GLY A 123 14.52 -20.90 9.79
C GLY A 123 14.03 -20.25 8.51
N PHE A 124 14.22 -20.91 7.36
CA PHE A 124 13.73 -20.44 6.07
C PHE A 124 12.20 -20.43 5.99
N PHE A 125 11.51 -21.44 6.54
CA PHE A 125 10.06 -21.48 6.58
C PHE A 125 9.50 -20.28 7.36
N LEU A 126 10.01 -20.06 8.58
CA LEU A 126 9.54 -18.97 9.44
C LEU A 126 9.82 -17.60 8.83
N LEU A 127 11.01 -17.40 8.26
CA LEU A 127 11.35 -16.17 7.54
C LEU A 127 10.41 -15.98 6.34
N GLY A 128 10.16 -17.04 5.56
CA GLY A 128 9.26 -16.99 4.41
C GLY A 128 7.84 -16.61 4.81
N VAL A 129 7.30 -17.21 5.87
CA VAL A 129 5.99 -16.85 6.44
C VAL A 129 5.98 -15.39 6.89
N ALA A 130 7.02 -14.92 7.60
CA ALA A 130 7.11 -13.53 8.03
C ALA A 130 7.11 -12.56 6.84
N MET A 131 7.84 -12.88 5.76
CA MET A 131 7.87 -12.07 4.55
C MET A 131 6.49 -12.02 3.86
N VAL A 132 5.80 -13.15 3.74
CA VAL A 132 4.44 -13.19 3.17
C VAL A 132 3.45 -12.40 4.04
N ILE A 133 3.53 -12.52 5.37
CA ILE A 133 2.71 -11.72 6.30
C ILE A 133 2.99 -10.23 6.14
N LEU A 134 4.27 -9.82 6.08
CA LEU A 134 4.64 -8.43 5.89
C LEU A 134 4.17 -7.90 4.52
N GLY A 135 4.30 -8.70 3.47
CA GLY A 135 3.75 -8.40 2.15
C GLY A 135 2.24 -8.19 2.19
N MET A 136 1.51 -9.03 2.92
CA MET A 136 0.06 -8.86 3.14
C MET A 136 -0.28 -7.60 3.95
N ILE A 137 0.50 -7.25 4.98
CA ILE A 137 0.30 -6.02 5.75
C ILE A 137 0.47 -4.81 4.82
N VAL A 138 1.53 -4.77 4.03
CA VAL A 138 1.76 -3.70 3.05
C VAL A 138 0.63 -3.63 2.02
N ALA A 139 0.13 -4.78 1.56
CA ALA A 139 -0.93 -4.87 0.55
C ALA A 139 -2.33 -4.44 1.05
N TYR A 140 -2.71 -4.84 2.26
CA TYR A 140 -4.10 -4.71 2.75
C TYR A 140 -4.27 -3.68 3.86
N LYS A 141 -3.25 -3.46 4.69
CA LYS A 141 -3.28 -2.53 5.82
C LYS A 141 -1.96 -1.79 5.99
N PRO A 142 -1.50 -1.03 4.98
CA PRO A 142 -0.20 -0.37 5.04
C PRO A 142 -0.12 0.65 6.19
N TYR A 143 -1.26 1.13 6.70
CA TYR A 143 -1.32 2.03 7.85
C TYR A 143 -0.77 1.47 9.16
N VAL A 144 -0.67 0.14 9.29
CA VAL A 144 -0.06 -0.50 10.48
C VAL A 144 1.45 -0.22 10.54
N LEU A 145 2.07 0.01 9.38
CA LEU A 145 3.51 0.29 9.27
C LEU A 145 3.83 1.79 9.31
N TYR A 146 2.81 2.65 9.43
CA TYR A 146 3.02 4.09 9.45
C TYR A 146 3.38 4.57 10.86
N THR A 147 4.40 5.42 10.92
CA THR A 147 4.72 6.17 12.14
C THR A 147 3.68 7.29 12.36
N ARG A 148 3.50 7.68 13.62
CA ARG A 148 2.47 8.63 14.08
C ARG A 148 2.55 10.01 13.40
N ASN A 149 3.69 10.36 12.79
CA ASN A 149 3.95 11.65 12.13
C ASN A 149 3.82 11.58 10.61
N ARG A 150 2.68 11.11 10.11
CA ARG A 150 2.43 11.18 8.67
C ARG A 150 2.21 12.65 8.26
N PRO A 151 2.78 13.13 7.13
CA PRO A 151 2.28 14.32 6.49
C PRO A 151 0.79 14.11 6.14
N ILE A 152 -0.05 15.00 6.66
CA ILE A 152 -1.50 15.03 6.41
C ILE A 152 -1.73 14.91 4.90
N SER A 153 -2.63 14.02 4.46
CA SER A 153 -2.91 13.89 3.02
C SER A 153 -3.35 15.25 2.48
N THR A 154 -2.96 15.59 1.24
CA THR A 154 -3.22 16.90 0.65
C THR A 154 -4.69 17.32 0.79
N ASP A 155 -5.62 16.36 0.69
CA ASP A 155 -7.07 16.58 0.85
C ASP A 155 -7.48 16.96 2.29
N GLN A 156 -6.81 16.40 3.30
CA GLN A 156 -7.06 16.72 4.71
C GLN A 156 -6.41 18.05 5.13
N LEU A 157 -5.36 18.48 4.42
CA LEU A 157 -4.68 19.76 4.66
C LEU A 157 -5.62 20.95 4.45
N TRP A 158 -6.54 20.82 3.50
CA TRP A 158 -7.53 21.86 3.16
C TRP A 158 -8.80 21.76 3.99
N ALA A 159 -9.15 20.59 4.53
CA ALA A 159 -10.39 20.34 5.26
C ALA A 159 -10.62 21.24 6.50
N LYS A 160 -9.56 21.86 7.04
CA LYS A 160 -9.65 22.85 8.14
C LYS A 160 -10.29 24.18 7.72
N TYR A 161 -10.34 24.50 6.43
CA TYR A 161 -10.87 25.77 5.93
C TYR A 161 -12.30 25.58 5.41
N PRO A 162 -13.29 26.38 5.84
CA PRO A 162 -14.64 26.34 5.29
C PRO A 162 -14.67 26.76 3.81
N LYS A 163 -15.64 26.26 3.04
CA LYS A 163 -15.87 26.69 1.66
C LYS A 163 -16.65 28.01 1.64
N TRP A 164 -16.20 28.96 0.83
CA TRP A 164 -16.93 30.21 0.61
C TRP A 164 -18.22 29.94 -0.18
N ASN A 165 -19.28 30.66 0.19
CA ASN A 165 -20.53 30.65 -0.54
C ASN A 165 -20.94 32.10 -0.75
N GLU A 166 -21.09 32.51 -2.00
CA GLU A 166 -21.43 33.88 -2.40
C GLU A 166 -22.77 34.35 -1.84
N LYS A 167 -23.67 33.40 -1.53
CA LYS A 167 -24.98 33.66 -0.93
C LYS A 167 -24.91 33.97 0.57
N LEU A 168 -23.78 33.69 1.21
CA LEU A 168 -23.50 34.05 2.61
C LEU A 168 -23.05 35.51 2.68
N GLN A 169 -23.90 36.44 2.26
CA GLN A 169 -23.75 37.83 2.70
C GLN A 169 -24.13 37.87 4.17
N LEU A 170 -23.15 38.20 5.04
CA LEU A 170 -23.47 38.50 6.44
C LEU A 170 -24.47 39.66 6.44
N ALA A 171 -25.57 39.48 7.17
CA ALA A 171 -26.58 40.50 7.43
C ALA A 171 -26.02 41.60 8.37
N ASN A 172 -24.89 42.21 7.99
CA ASN A 172 -24.33 43.36 8.65
C ASN A 172 -24.68 44.62 7.84
N THR A 173 -24.83 45.73 8.53
CA THR A 173 -25.45 47.00 8.08
C THR A 173 -24.71 47.76 6.97
N LYS A 174 -23.67 47.15 6.38
CA LYS A 174 -22.96 47.65 5.21
C LYS A 174 -22.99 46.57 4.13
N THR A 175 -23.85 46.75 3.13
CA THR A 175 -23.86 45.93 1.91
C THR A 175 -22.59 46.25 1.12
N GLU A 176 -21.51 45.57 1.44
CA GLU A 176 -20.25 45.67 0.71
C GLU A 176 -20.42 45.07 -0.69
N SER A 177 -19.88 45.74 -1.72
CA SER A 177 -19.92 45.23 -3.08
C SER A 177 -19.10 43.96 -3.21
N LEU A 178 -19.69 42.97 -3.87
CA LEU A 178 -18.99 41.76 -4.27
C LEU A 178 -18.23 42.06 -5.57
N ILE A 179 -16.93 41.84 -5.54
CA ILE A 179 -16.03 41.99 -6.69
C ILE A 179 -15.50 40.62 -7.11
N GLU A 180 -15.11 40.48 -8.38
CA GLU A 180 -14.50 39.24 -8.85
C GLU A 180 -13.14 39.05 -8.17
N LEU A 181 -12.86 37.84 -7.68
CA LEU A 181 -11.60 37.52 -7.02
C LEU A 181 -10.31 37.97 -7.76
N PRO A 182 -10.22 37.89 -9.11
CA PRO A 182 -9.04 38.35 -9.84
C PRO A 182 -8.77 39.86 -9.70
N THR A 183 -9.76 40.68 -9.36
CA THR A 183 -9.58 42.13 -9.19
C THR A 183 -8.72 42.49 -7.97
N LEU A 184 -8.67 41.62 -6.96
CA LEU A 184 -7.82 41.75 -5.77
C LEU A 184 -6.36 41.30 -6.00
N MET A 185 -6.04 40.86 -7.22
CA MET A 185 -4.75 40.30 -7.58
C MET A 185 -3.92 41.24 -8.47
N SER A 186 -2.60 41.11 -8.36
CA SER A 186 -1.66 41.66 -9.33
C SER A 186 -1.79 40.97 -10.70
N ASP A 187 -1.36 41.65 -11.77
CA ASP A 187 -1.47 41.08 -13.12
C ASP A 187 -0.66 39.79 -13.32
N THR A 188 0.46 39.65 -12.60
CA THR A 188 1.24 38.41 -12.55
C THR A 188 0.50 37.25 -11.89
N GLU A 189 -0.26 37.55 -10.83
CA GLU A 189 -1.06 36.54 -10.10
C GLU A 189 -2.27 36.11 -10.93
N LYS A 190 -2.94 37.04 -11.61
CA LYS A 190 -4.04 36.75 -12.54
C LYS A 190 -3.62 35.73 -13.61
N TYR A 191 -2.41 35.84 -14.14
CA TYR A 191 -1.88 34.89 -15.14
C TYR A 191 -1.66 33.48 -14.59
N LEU A 192 -1.45 33.33 -13.27
CA LEU A 192 -1.22 32.04 -12.63
C LEU A 192 -2.50 31.42 -12.06
N LEU A 193 -3.61 32.16 -12.06
CA LEU A 193 -4.88 31.76 -11.44
C LEU A 193 -5.42 30.43 -11.99
N TRP A 194 -5.25 30.17 -13.29
CA TRP A 194 -5.74 28.96 -13.97
C TRP A 194 -5.15 27.65 -13.41
N ARG A 195 -4.03 27.73 -12.67
CA ARG A 195 -3.37 26.57 -12.05
C ARG A 195 -4.05 26.09 -10.78
N TYR A 196 -4.88 26.93 -10.16
CA TYR A 196 -5.54 26.67 -8.90
C TYR A 196 -6.97 26.19 -9.10
N GLU A 197 -7.41 25.26 -8.24
CA GLU A 197 -8.82 24.90 -8.12
C GLU A 197 -9.54 25.88 -7.19
N PHE A 198 -8.90 26.19 -6.06
CA PHE A 198 -9.33 27.20 -5.11
C PHE A 198 -8.11 27.82 -4.43
N ILE A 199 -8.31 29.02 -3.87
CA ILE A 199 -7.30 29.75 -3.10
C ILE A 199 -7.85 30.10 -1.72
N LEU A 200 -6.95 30.41 -0.79
CA LEU A 200 -7.31 30.85 0.55
C LEU A 200 -7.49 32.37 0.59
N VAL A 201 -8.65 32.81 1.07
CA VAL A 201 -9.00 34.22 1.21
C VAL A 201 -9.53 34.48 2.61
N LEU A 202 -9.01 35.52 3.26
CA LEU A 202 -9.52 36.02 4.53
C LEU A 202 -10.71 36.95 4.26
N ILE A 203 -11.89 36.51 4.69
CA ILE A 203 -13.16 37.24 4.55
C ILE A 203 -13.73 37.42 5.95
N TYR A 204 -13.96 38.67 6.36
CA TYR A 204 -14.47 39.03 7.70
C TYR A 204 -13.76 38.32 8.87
N GLY A 205 -12.43 38.18 8.78
CA GLY A 205 -11.61 37.57 9.82
C GLY A 205 -11.54 36.03 9.80
N THR A 206 -12.24 35.37 8.88
CA THR A 206 -12.19 33.90 8.71
C THR A 206 -11.56 33.54 7.36
N VAL A 207 -10.72 32.51 7.32
CA VAL A 207 -10.07 32.05 6.09
C VAL A 207 -10.94 31.01 5.40
N TYR A 208 -11.37 31.29 4.17
CA TYR A 208 -12.20 30.42 3.35
C TYR A 208 -11.44 29.85 2.16
N GLN A 209 -11.89 28.69 1.69
CA GLN A 209 -11.58 28.16 0.37
C GLN A 209 -12.49 28.85 -0.65
N VAL A 210 -11.90 29.66 -1.53
CA VAL A 210 -12.63 30.42 -2.55
C VAL A 210 -12.28 29.87 -3.94
N PRO A 211 -13.28 29.42 -4.72
CA PRO A 211 -13.07 29.04 -6.12
C PRO A 211 -12.54 30.23 -6.95
N ILE A 212 -11.68 29.97 -7.93
CA ILE A 212 -10.98 31.02 -8.69
C ILE A 212 -11.89 31.99 -9.46
N HIS A 213 -13.13 31.61 -9.78
CA HIS A 213 -14.11 32.43 -10.50
C HIS A 213 -15.21 32.98 -9.59
N SER A 214 -15.00 32.94 -8.27
CA SER A 214 -16.00 33.37 -7.30
C SER A 214 -15.93 34.86 -7.02
N TYR A 215 -17.03 35.41 -6.53
CA TYR A 215 -17.12 36.79 -6.06
C TYR A 215 -16.87 36.87 -4.55
N VAL A 216 -16.08 37.86 -4.14
CA VAL A 216 -15.72 38.09 -2.74
C VAL A 216 -15.94 39.57 -2.36
N PRO A 217 -16.18 39.88 -1.08
CA PRO A 217 -16.26 41.27 -0.62
C PRO A 217 -14.97 42.04 -0.92
N GLU A 218 -15.06 43.34 -1.19
CA GLU A 218 -13.91 44.19 -1.50
C GLU A 218 -12.84 44.21 -0.40
N SER A 219 -13.24 44.14 0.88
CA SER A 219 -12.36 44.06 2.04
C SER A 219 -11.59 42.74 2.19
N SER A 220 -11.79 41.78 1.28
CA SER A 220 -11.17 40.46 1.36
C SER A 220 -9.66 40.51 1.10
N ILE A 221 -8.90 39.74 1.86
CA ILE A 221 -7.44 39.68 1.72
C ILE A 221 -7.02 38.28 1.28
N ILE A 222 -6.33 38.18 0.15
CA ILE A 222 -5.76 36.90 -0.33
C ILE A 222 -4.61 36.48 0.60
N VAL A 223 -4.67 35.24 1.07
CA VAL A 223 -3.65 34.69 1.95
C VAL A 223 -2.42 34.32 1.13
N ARG A 224 -1.28 34.92 1.48
CA ARG A 224 0.02 34.71 0.84
C ARG A 224 1.01 34.08 1.81
N GLU A 225 1.94 33.30 1.28
CA GLU A 225 3.04 32.75 2.07
C GLU A 225 3.99 33.87 2.50
N SER A 226 4.30 33.95 3.80
CA SER A 226 5.07 35.04 4.40
C SER A 226 6.49 35.21 3.83
N LYS A 227 7.09 34.16 3.27
CA LYS A 227 8.46 34.18 2.74
C LYS A 227 8.54 34.45 1.25
N SER A 228 7.68 33.80 0.46
CA SER A 228 7.73 33.87 -1.01
C SER A 228 6.72 34.85 -1.61
N ASN A 229 5.79 35.36 -0.77
CA ASN A 229 4.64 36.15 -1.16
C ASN A 229 3.74 35.46 -2.23
N LYS A 230 3.86 34.13 -2.39
CA LYS A 230 3.02 33.35 -3.30
C LYS A 230 1.64 33.12 -2.71
N ILE A 231 0.64 33.04 -3.58
CA ILE A 231 -0.75 32.70 -3.20
C ILE A 231 -0.80 31.27 -2.65
N ILE A 232 -1.52 31.08 -1.55
CA ILE A 232 -1.76 29.74 -0.99
C ILE A 232 -3.08 29.20 -1.53
N GLY A 233 -3.04 28.06 -2.21
CA GLY A 233 -4.22 27.40 -2.77
C GLY A 233 -3.95 25.98 -3.22
N ALA A 234 -5.01 25.23 -3.53
CA ALA A 234 -4.89 23.89 -4.07
C ALA A 234 -4.78 23.93 -5.59
N SER A 235 -3.87 23.12 -6.15
CA SER A 235 -3.73 23.01 -7.60
C SER A 235 -4.80 22.10 -8.20
N LYS A 236 -5.37 22.54 -9.34
CA LYS A 236 -6.31 21.76 -10.14
C LYS A 236 -5.73 20.46 -10.71
N TYR A 237 -4.40 20.40 -10.87
CA TYR A 237 -3.70 19.28 -11.50
C TYR A 237 -2.85 18.45 -10.51
N GLY A 238 -3.09 18.61 -9.21
CA GLY A 238 -2.58 17.71 -8.17
C GLY A 238 -1.11 17.88 -7.78
N TYR A 239 -0.29 18.61 -8.53
CA TYR A 239 1.13 18.80 -8.20
C TYR A 239 1.70 20.07 -8.79
N PHE A 240 1.84 21.15 -8.00
CA PHE A 240 2.93 22.13 -8.14
C PHE A 240 3.15 22.83 -6.79
N ILE A 241 4.42 22.94 -6.37
CA ILE A 241 4.94 23.70 -5.22
C ILE A 241 5.19 25.16 -5.65
#